data_AF-A0A2P4ZR01-F1
#
_entry.id   AF-A0A2P4ZR01-F1
#
_cell.length_a   1.000
_cell.length_b   1.000
_cell.length_c   1.000
_cell.angle_alpha   90.00
_cell.angle_beta   90.00
_cell.angle_gamma   90.00
#
_symmetry.space_group_name_H-M   'P 1'
#
loop_
_entity.id
_entity.type
_entity.pdbx_description
1 polymer ?
#
loop_
_entity_poly.entity_id
_entity_poly.type
_entity_poly.pdbx_seq_one_letter_code
_entity_poly.pdbx_strand_id
1 'polypeptide(L)'
;MIPSTALVNSLPRNILGKKHTRSGKPKSRGGCTSCKLRHRKCNEQKPVCHQCKRSARDCHYDVPQEKQHGGNTSYKRSILPRQEALDVVATRALYFRPRASHLEPDEAPYFDMFRAQMLQDFSYTPCTKFWNRVIPRESMQDECVRWSVLSIGALMLSLRSLNPEPTVKLLEGRGGGAYQVAMAYHDKATTALHMRMRQDFHTISRRNVLINMFLLFLFELLIGNTNGADRLLTSSVELLKQKHDQLVDEMNSQYPEQGVCTYVAPSDDEGLDQAERILPRLQIFLSLNSPFFPMQNACWSRLQSRPIPGGVPEADTDMHEFGAMWNSFITRAVIFVVKAMQRYQYGYHVDDFELHFAHRAIFLDRLQDWESVILLKLETERNPMVCQFLDTFYMGQKAVFILMSCCFDATEMLYDQFNSKFREIASTACSLGGTLKQFSHLETALDIYTLPVLNFVSQKCRDKAIRSEGLDSFEKMTSSSFNWDTKASLLARRRLMALEEESRDTTGQIPASGRYQWTSASWNADYSSLSIVFTPVASDHAGIRKEKRFKILRADLEMQKE
;
A
#
# COMPACT_ATOMS: atom_id res chain seq x y z
N MET A 1 -31.11 -10.62 8.21
CA MET A 1 -32.11 -10.33 7.17
C MET A 1 -33.30 -9.66 7.83
N ILE A 2 -33.56 -8.39 7.50
CA ILE A 2 -34.68 -7.56 7.97
C ILE A 2 -35.12 -6.70 6.75
N PRO A 3 -36.43 -6.40 6.56
CA PRO A 3 -37.11 -6.36 5.25
C PRO A 3 -37.05 -5.05 4.44
N SER A 4 -37.22 -5.20 3.12
CA SER A 4 -37.13 -4.20 2.05
C SER A 4 -38.32 -3.23 1.87
N THR A 5 -39.02 -2.81 2.93
CA THR A 5 -40.13 -1.85 2.78
C THR A 5 -40.21 -0.86 3.95
N ALA A 6 -39.41 0.19 3.89
CA ALA A 6 -39.62 1.44 4.64
C ALA A 6 -38.88 2.61 3.96
N LEU A 7 -39.23 2.87 2.70
CA LEU A 7 -38.91 4.13 2.02
C LEU A 7 -40.26 4.70 1.59
N VAL A 8 -40.75 5.70 2.33
CA VAL A 8 -41.62 6.78 1.84
C VAL A 8 -41.81 7.78 3.01
N ASN A 9 -41.41 9.02 2.73
CA ASN A 9 -41.70 10.26 3.47
C ASN A 9 -40.87 10.58 4.73
N SER A 10 -39.74 11.27 4.54
CA SER A 10 -39.36 12.44 5.37
C SER A 10 -38.18 13.25 4.77
N LEU A 11 -38.52 14.16 3.84
CA LEU A 11 -37.94 15.51 3.58
C LEU A 11 -36.43 15.65 3.18
N PRO A 12 -35.97 16.79 2.60
CA PRO A 12 -36.65 17.83 1.80
C PRO A 12 -36.00 18.06 0.41
N ARG A 13 -36.78 18.63 -0.51
CA ARG A 13 -36.35 19.16 -1.81
C ARG A 13 -35.40 20.35 -1.61
N ASN A 14 -34.12 20.19 -1.96
CA ASN A 14 -33.25 21.24 -2.51
C ASN A 14 -31.91 20.63 -2.97
N ILE A 15 -31.95 19.89 -4.07
CA ILE A 15 -30.76 19.55 -4.87
C ILE A 15 -30.91 20.32 -6.18
N LEU A 16 -30.15 21.41 -6.30
CA LEU A 16 -29.59 22.04 -7.51
C LEU A 16 -29.13 23.47 -7.17
N GLY A 17 -28.22 23.58 -6.19
CA GLY A 17 -27.48 24.79 -5.90
C GLY A 17 -26.12 24.76 -6.59
N LYS A 18 -26.05 25.06 -7.90
CA LYS A 18 -24.78 25.46 -8.51
C LYS A 18 -24.29 26.71 -7.75
N LYS A 19 -23.19 26.59 -6.98
CA LYS A 19 -22.43 27.77 -6.56
C LYS A 19 -21.92 28.44 -7.83
N HIS A 20 -22.57 29.53 -8.24
CA HIS A 20 -22.03 30.40 -9.28
C HIS A 20 -20.72 31.02 -8.75
N THR A 21 -19.59 30.46 -9.16
CA THR A 21 -18.29 31.14 -9.11
C THR A 21 -18.37 32.34 -10.04
N ARG A 22 -18.20 33.55 -9.49
CA ARG A 22 -18.13 34.80 -10.27
C ARG A 22 -16.94 34.71 -11.23
N SER A 23 -17.17 34.83 -12.54
CA SER A 23 -16.06 34.96 -13.48
C SER A 23 -15.35 36.30 -13.24
N GLY A 24 -14.05 36.24 -12.95
CA GLY A 24 -13.21 37.42 -12.73
C GLY A 24 -12.90 38.08 -14.06
N LYS A 25 -13.69 39.09 -14.46
CA LYS A 25 -13.31 39.97 -15.59
C LYS A 25 -12.37 41.09 -15.09
N PRO A 26 -11.47 41.61 -15.95
CA PRO A 26 -10.51 42.65 -15.59
C PRO A 26 -11.20 43.88 -14.96
N LYS A 27 -10.68 44.33 -13.81
CA LYS A 27 -11.16 45.55 -13.13
C LYS A 27 -10.69 46.78 -13.91
N SER A 28 -11.60 47.72 -14.21
CA SER A 28 -11.23 48.96 -14.89
C SER A 28 -10.36 49.82 -13.95
N ARG A 29 -9.16 50.19 -14.40
CA ARG A 29 -8.19 50.93 -13.58
C ARG A 29 -8.56 52.43 -13.46
N GLY A 30 -9.28 52.97 -14.46
CA GLY A 30 -9.66 54.40 -14.55
C GLY A 30 -11.07 54.75 -14.09
N GLY A 31 -11.81 53.83 -13.44
CA GLY A 31 -13.19 54.10 -13.00
C GLY A 31 -13.30 55.27 -12.01
N CYS A 32 -14.40 56.03 -12.08
CA CYS A 32 -14.70 57.10 -11.12
C CYS A 32 -14.83 56.55 -9.70
N THR A 33 -14.57 57.37 -8.69
CA THR A 33 -14.65 56.98 -7.27
C THR A 33 -16.03 56.48 -6.89
N SER A 34 -17.09 57.12 -7.38
CA SER A 34 -18.49 56.71 -7.14
C SER A 34 -18.81 55.30 -7.67
N CYS A 35 -18.26 54.88 -8.82
CA CYS A 35 -18.46 53.53 -9.34
C CYS A 35 -17.56 52.51 -8.62
N LYS A 36 -16.34 52.89 -8.25
CA LYS A 36 -15.41 52.06 -7.47
C LYS A 36 -15.99 51.71 -6.11
N LEU A 37 -16.49 52.69 -5.36
CA LEU A 37 -17.14 52.48 -4.04
C LEU A 37 -18.34 51.53 -4.09
N ARG A 38 -19.03 51.46 -5.24
CA ARG A 38 -20.24 50.63 -5.39
C ARG A 38 -19.96 49.27 -6.02
N HIS A 39 -18.70 48.94 -6.28
CA HIS A 39 -18.28 47.69 -6.94
C HIS A 39 -19.04 47.43 -8.26
N ARG A 40 -19.31 48.49 -9.05
CA ARG A 40 -19.93 48.39 -10.39
C ARG A 40 -18.96 48.89 -11.46
N LYS A 41 -19.03 48.30 -12.65
CA LYS A 41 -18.15 48.66 -13.78
C LYS A 41 -18.43 50.09 -14.24
N CYS A 42 -17.40 50.94 -14.22
CA CYS A 42 -17.45 52.28 -14.78
C CYS A 42 -17.18 52.22 -16.29
N ASN A 43 -17.84 53.07 -17.08
CA ASN A 43 -17.56 53.22 -18.50
C ASN A 43 -16.55 54.36 -18.80
N GLU A 44 -16.00 55.00 -17.76
CA GLU A 44 -14.91 55.98 -17.81
C GLU A 44 -15.17 57.24 -18.67
N GLN A 45 -16.41 57.47 -19.10
CA GLN A 45 -16.81 58.72 -19.76
C GLN A 45 -16.69 59.92 -18.81
N LYS A 46 -16.10 61.01 -19.31
CA LYS A 46 -15.94 62.30 -18.63
C LYS A 46 -16.84 63.33 -19.33
N PRO A 47 -17.47 64.29 -18.62
CA PRO A 47 -17.30 64.60 -17.19
C PRO A 47 -18.07 63.68 -16.22
N VAL A 48 -19.13 63.01 -16.68
CA VAL A 48 -19.96 62.11 -15.85
C VAL A 48 -20.10 60.76 -16.54
N CYS A 49 -19.82 59.67 -15.82
CA CYS A 49 -19.96 58.32 -16.36
C CYS A 49 -21.44 57.95 -16.54
N HIS A 50 -21.76 57.08 -17.50
CA HIS A 50 -23.15 56.74 -17.82
C HIS A 50 -23.91 56.15 -16.63
N GLN A 51 -23.22 55.38 -15.79
CA GLN A 51 -23.81 54.78 -14.60
C GLN A 51 -24.17 55.83 -13.54
N CYS A 52 -23.32 56.84 -13.34
CA CYS A 52 -23.61 57.95 -12.44
C CYS A 52 -24.72 58.85 -12.99
N LYS A 53 -24.72 59.12 -14.31
CA LYS A 53 -25.77 59.88 -15.01
C LYS A 53 -27.15 59.23 -14.83
N ARG A 54 -27.26 57.92 -15.07
CA ARG A 54 -28.53 57.18 -14.94
C ARG A 54 -29.02 57.10 -13.49
N SER A 55 -28.11 57.18 -12.52
CA SER A 55 -28.47 57.15 -11.10
C SER A 55 -28.64 58.53 -10.46
N ALA A 56 -28.52 59.61 -11.25
CA ALA A 56 -28.52 61.01 -10.78
C ALA A 56 -27.55 61.23 -9.61
N ARG A 57 -26.28 60.82 -9.76
CA ARG A 57 -25.25 60.95 -8.72
C ARG A 57 -24.02 61.69 -9.20
N ASP A 58 -23.35 62.32 -8.25
CA ASP A 58 -22.07 62.99 -8.48
C ASP A 58 -20.99 61.99 -8.88
N CYS A 59 -20.30 62.33 -9.97
CA CYS A 59 -19.25 61.52 -10.57
C CYS A 59 -17.93 62.28 -10.45
N HIS A 60 -17.03 61.75 -9.62
CA HIS A 60 -15.71 62.34 -9.39
C HIS A 60 -14.60 61.42 -9.91
N TYR A 61 -13.62 62.01 -10.58
CA TYR A 61 -12.40 61.33 -11.02
C TYR A 61 -11.21 62.04 -10.38
N ASP A 62 -10.41 61.31 -9.61
CA ASP A 62 -9.24 61.88 -8.92
C ASP A 62 -8.19 62.31 -9.96
N VAL A 63 -7.62 63.51 -9.80
CA VAL A 63 -6.53 64.03 -10.63
C VAL A 63 -5.19 63.73 -9.92
N PRO A 64 -4.16 63.20 -10.61
CA PRO A 64 -2.87 62.92 -9.97
C PRO A 64 -2.17 64.23 -9.59
N GLN A 65 -1.81 64.42 -8.31
CA GLN A 65 -0.95 65.52 -7.88
C GLN A 65 0.53 65.11 -7.93
N GLU A 66 1.32 65.89 -8.66
CA GLU A 66 2.78 65.88 -8.66
C GLU A 66 3.32 66.37 -7.31
N LYS A 67 4.31 65.67 -6.74
CA LYS A 67 5.12 66.19 -5.61
C LYS A 67 6.52 66.50 -6.12
N GLN A 68 6.87 67.79 -6.08
CA GLN A 68 8.18 68.32 -6.46
C GLN A 68 9.17 68.33 -5.28
N HIS A 69 10.36 67.77 -5.55
CA HIS A 69 11.74 68.10 -5.18
C HIS A 69 12.16 68.63 -3.79
N GLY A 70 13.19 67.96 -3.24
CA GLY A 70 14.24 68.55 -2.39
C GLY A 70 15.49 67.66 -2.46
N GLY A 71 16.55 68.11 -3.13
CA GLY A 71 17.69 67.29 -3.53
C GLY A 71 18.75 67.02 -2.44
N ASN A 72 19.58 66.00 -2.65
CA ASN A 72 21.01 66.08 -2.34
C ASN A 72 21.84 65.00 -3.04
N THR A 73 23.08 65.36 -3.29
CA THR A 73 24.10 64.73 -4.13
C THR A 73 24.65 63.39 -3.64
N SER A 74 25.15 62.62 -4.61
CA SER A 74 25.78 61.30 -4.48
C SER A 74 27.07 61.32 -3.66
N TYR A 75 27.09 60.60 -2.54
CA TYR A 75 28.30 60.04 -1.95
C TYR A 75 28.04 58.59 -1.53
N LYS A 76 28.83 57.67 -2.07
CA LYS A 76 28.87 56.26 -1.65
C LYS A 76 29.25 56.20 -0.17
N ARG A 77 28.30 55.87 0.71
CA ARG A 77 28.59 55.49 2.10
C ARG A 77 28.51 53.99 2.27
N SER A 78 29.60 53.43 2.79
CA SER A 78 29.73 52.04 3.22
C SER A 78 28.66 51.72 4.26
N ILE A 79 28.01 50.57 4.10
CA ILE A 79 26.96 50.07 4.99
C ILE A 79 27.65 49.49 6.24
N LEU A 80 27.54 50.16 7.37
CA LEU A 80 27.77 49.58 8.69
C LEU A 80 26.42 49.46 9.42
N PRO A 81 26.21 48.42 10.25
CA PRO A 81 24.95 48.21 10.95
C PRO A 81 24.66 49.38 11.89
N ARG A 82 23.47 49.96 11.77
CA ARG A 82 22.98 51.04 12.62
C ARG A 82 22.72 50.49 14.03
N GLN A 83 23.41 51.04 15.03
CA GLN A 83 23.03 50.86 16.44
C GLN A 83 21.72 51.61 16.67
N GLU A 84 20.62 50.86 16.79
CA GLU A 84 19.31 51.40 17.09
C GLU A 84 19.14 51.50 18.61
N ALA A 85 18.90 52.73 19.05
CA ALA A 85 18.39 53.04 20.38
C ALA A 85 17.04 52.33 20.59
N LEU A 86 16.85 51.87 21.82
CA LEU A 86 15.67 51.16 22.32
C LEU A 86 14.40 52.01 22.19
N ASP A 87 13.68 51.87 21.08
CA ASP A 87 12.26 52.25 21.02
C ASP A 87 11.40 50.98 21.16
N VAL A 88 10.64 50.95 22.24
CA VAL A 88 9.73 49.89 22.66
C VAL A 88 8.53 49.84 21.72
N VAL A 89 8.74 49.33 20.51
CA VAL A 89 7.65 48.81 19.67
C VAL A 89 7.54 47.34 20.02
N ALA A 90 6.44 46.98 20.68
CA ALA A 90 6.07 45.63 21.05
C ALA A 90 6.39 44.67 19.90
N THR A 91 7.52 43.99 20.03
CA THR A 91 7.89 42.89 19.18
C THR A 91 6.78 41.87 19.40
N ARG A 92 5.88 41.73 18.43
CA ARG A 92 5.25 40.44 18.18
C ARG A 92 6.39 39.52 17.79
N ALA A 93 7.15 39.07 18.80
CA ALA A 93 7.82 37.80 18.74
C ALA A 93 6.75 36.88 18.17
N LEU A 94 7.04 36.28 17.02
CA LEU A 94 6.36 35.08 16.59
C LEU A 94 6.71 34.05 17.65
N TYR A 95 6.04 34.13 18.81
CA TYR A 95 5.76 32.99 19.63
C TYR A 95 4.98 32.09 18.69
N PHE A 96 5.71 31.22 18.01
CA PHE A 96 5.19 29.96 17.54
C PHE A 96 4.72 29.28 18.83
N ARG A 97 3.49 29.59 19.27
CA ARG A 97 2.78 28.72 20.19
C ARG A 97 2.67 27.43 19.39
N PRO A 98 3.30 26.31 19.79
CA PRO A 98 2.89 25.04 19.28
C PRO A 98 1.38 25.02 19.43
N ARG A 99 0.62 24.71 18.38
CA ARG A 99 -0.76 24.26 18.61
C ARG A 99 -0.60 23.18 19.67
N ALA A 100 -1.24 23.34 20.84
CA ALA A 100 -1.27 22.29 21.84
C ALA A 100 -1.63 21.02 21.07
N SER A 101 -0.71 20.06 21.01
CA SER A 101 -1.05 18.78 20.41
C SER A 101 -2.28 18.29 21.17
N HIS A 102 -3.27 17.74 20.47
CA HIS A 102 -4.32 16.96 21.11
C HIS A 102 -3.76 15.65 21.73
N LEU A 103 -2.44 15.46 21.67
CA LEU A 103 -1.72 14.39 22.33
C LEU A 103 -1.36 14.81 23.75
N GLU A 104 -1.64 13.92 24.68
CA GLU A 104 -1.14 14.03 26.05
C GLU A 104 0.39 13.83 26.08
N PRO A 105 1.10 14.36 27.10
CA PRO A 105 2.57 14.28 27.18
C PRO A 105 3.13 12.85 27.13
N ASP A 106 2.39 11.88 27.65
CA ASP A 106 2.73 10.45 27.64
C ASP A 106 2.44 9.77 26.30
N GLU A 107 1.62 10.37 25.43
CA GLU A 107 1.30 9.86 24.09
C GLU A 107 2.36 10.21 23.06
N ALA A 108 3.06 11.33 23.26
CA ALA A 108 4.03 11.87 22.31
C ALA A 108 5.13 10.87 21.89
N PRO A 109 5.77 10.11 22.80
CA PRO A 109 6.81 9.15 22.42
C PRO A 109 6.32 8.06 21.47
N TYR A 110 5.09 7.57 21.65
CA TYR A 110 4.52 6.53 20.80
C TYR A 110 4.17 7.07 19.42
N PHE A 111 3.58 8.27 19.39
CA PHE A 111 3.26 8.94 18.14
C PHE A 111 4.52 9.27 17.31
N ASP A 112 5.57 9.75 17.97
CA ASP A 112 6.84 10.05 17.32
C ASP A 112 7.57 8.77 16.86
N MET A 113 7.50 7.68 17.62
CA MET A 113 8.02 6.38 17.17
C MET A 113 7.32 5.90 15.90
N PHE A 114 5.98 5.94 15.86
CA PHE A 114 5.23 5.59 14.66
C PHE A 114 5.67 6.45 13.46
N ARG A 115 5.74 7.77 13.63
CA ARG A 115 6.13 8.69 12.55
C ARG A 115 7.55 8.44 12.06
N ALA A 116 8.49 8.22 12.97
CA ALA A 116 9.87 7.93 12.63
C ALA A 116 9.99 6.64 11.82
N GLN A 117 9.29 5.57 12.23
CA GLN A 117 9.30 4.29 11.52
C GLN A 117 8.65 4.42 10.13
N MET A 118 7.48 5.07 10.02
CA MET A 118 6.81 5.24 8.73
C MET A 118 7.62 6.08 7.74
N LEU A 119 8.33 7.10 8.25
CA LEU A 119 9.24 7.90 7.43
C LEU A 119 10.43 7.05 6.96
N GLN A 120 11.01 6.24 7.84
CA GLN A 120 12.14 5.38 7.50
C GLN A 120 11.77 4.34 6.42
N ASP A 121 10.63 3.68 6.57
CA ASP A 121 10.29 2.50 5.77
C ASP A 121 9.50 2.83 4.50
N PHE A 122 8.71 3.91 4.53
CA PHE A 122 7.78 4.26 3.45
C PHE A 122 8.08 5.61 2.79
N SER A 123 9.30 6.15 2.88
CA SER A 123 9.65 7.44 2.25
C SER A 123 9.53 7.45 0.73
N TYR A 124 9.83 6.33 0.05
CA TYR A 124 9.90 6.27 -1.42
C TYR A 124 8.93 5.24 -2.02
N THR A 125 7.77 5.05 -1.38
CA THR A 125 6.73 4.14 -1.86
C THR A 125 5.59 4.88 -2.54
N PRO A 126 4.78 4.23 -3.40
CA PRO A 126 3.55 4.82 -3.90
C PRO A 126 2.59 5.28 -2.78
N CYS A 127 2.72 4.73 -1.56
CA CYS A 127 1.92 5.08 -0.40
C CYS A 127 2.59 6.10 0.55
N THR A 128 3.70 6.75 0.17
CA THR A 128 4.42 7.70 1.05
C THR A 128 3.50 8.76 1.65
N LYS A 129 2.63 9.37 0.84
CA LYS A 129 1.72 10.44 1.30
C LYS A 129 0.66 9.91 2.27
N PHE A 130 0.17 8.69 2.05
CA PHE A 130 -0.79 8.04 2.95
C PHE A 130 -0.20 7.87 4.36
N TRP A 131 1.00 7.28 4.45
CA TRP A 131 1.68 7.04 5.71
C TRP A 131 2.17 8.30 6.41
N ASN A 132 2.76 9.22 5.67
CA ASN A 132 3.48 10.36 6.25
C ASN A 132 2.63 11.65 6.34
N ARG A 133 1.45 11.70 5.71
CA ARG A 133 0.55 12.87 5.75
C ARG A 133 -0.85 12.53 6.17
N VAL A 134 -1.51 11.57 5.50
CA VAL A 134 -2.92 11.26 5.73
C VAL A 134 -3.14 10.71 7.14
N ILE A 135 -2.47 9.61 7.49
CA ILE A 135 -2.65 8.95 8.80
C ILE A 135 -2.31 9.91 9.97
N PRO A 136 -1.17 10.63 9.97
CA PRO A 136 -0.87 11.59 11.03
C PRO A 136 -1.92 12.70 11.15
N ARG A 137 -2.43 13.25 10.04
CA ARG A 137 -3.48 14.29 10.07
C ARG A 137 -4.80 13.76 10.63
N GLU A 138 -5.19 12.54 10.25
CA GLU A 138 -6.41 11.90 10.75
C GLU A 138 -6.31 11.55 12.23
N SER A 139 -5.14 11.10 12.70
CA SER A 139 -4.91 10.82 14.13
C SER A 139 -5.06 12.06 15.03
N MET A 140 -4.85 13.25 14.48
CA MET A 140 -5.06 14.50 15.21
C MET A 140 -6.55 14.87 15.33
N GLN A 141 -7.40 14.36 14.45
CA GLN A 141 -8.82 14.71 14.36
C GLN A 141 -9.74 13.61 14.91
N ASP A 142 -9.34 12.35 14.82
CA ASP A 142 -10.13 11.19 15.23
C ASP A 142 -9.41 10.36 16.29
N GLU A 143 -10.05 10.20 17.45
CA GLU A 143 -9.52 9.45 18.59
C GLU A 143 -9.27 7.97 18.30
N CYS A 144 -10.12 7.32 17.49
CA CYS A 144 -9.96 5.91 17.14
C CYS A 144 -8.71 5.69 16.27
N VAL A 145 -8.48 6.60 15.32
CA VAL A 145 -7.26 6.61 14.51
C VAL A 145 -6.05 6.92 15.39
N ARG A 146 -6.16 7.87 16.32
CA ARG A 146 -5.11 8.19 17.29
C ARG A 146 -4.70 6.98 18.11
N TRP A 147 -5.65 6.30 18.75
CA TRP A 147 -5.37 5.13 19.56
C TRP A 147 -4.74 4.01 18.73
N SER A 148 -5.16 3.81 17.48
CA SER A 148 -4.52 2.85 16.57
C SER A 148 -3.06 3.22 16.25
N VAL A 149 -2.77 4.51 16.02
CA VAL A 149 -1.39 4.98 15.80
C VAL A 149 -0.53 4.81 17.04
N LEU A 150 -1.06 5.16 18.22
CA LEU A 150 -0.37 5.04 19.50
C LEU A 150 -0.12 3.57 19.86
N SER A 151 -1.07 2.67 19.59
CA SER A 151 -0.89 1.23 19.84
C SER A 151 0.27 0.66 19.01
N ILE A 152 0.33 1.00 17.71
CA ILE A 152 1.42 0.58 16.83
C ILE A 152 2.75 1.20 17.28
N GLY A 153 2.77 2.49 17.63
CA GLY A 153 3.97 3.17 18.12
C GLY A 153 4.54 2.56 19.41
N ALA A 154 3.67 2.24 20.38
CA ALA A 154 4.05 1.55 21.61
C ALA A 154 4.52 0.11 21.34
N LEU A 155 3.88 -0.60 20.41
CA LEU A 155 4.30 -1.93 19.99
C LEU A 155 5.70 -1.90 19.36
N MET A 156 5.96 -0.94 18.47
CA MET A 156 7.29 -0.75 17.86
C MET A 156 8.39 -0.49 18.89
N LEU A 157 8.10 0.29 19.94
CA LEU A 157 9.04 0.46 21.06
C LEU A 157 9.31 -0.85 21.78
N SER A 158 8.27 -1.65 22.03
CA SER A 158 8.42 -2.96 22.67
C SER A 158 9.28 -3.91 21.82
N LEU A 159 9.06 -3.93 20.50
CA LEU A 159 9.78 -4.80 19.56
C LEU A 159 11.24 -4.36 19.33
N ARG A 160 11.54 -3.06 19.47
CA ARG A 160 12.92 -2.51 19.36
C ARG A 160 13.73 -2.63 20.65
N SER A 161 13.17 -3.20 21.73
CA SER A 161 13.90 -3.35 22.99
C SER A 161 15.12 -4.27 22.85
N LEU A 162 16.17 -4.03 23.65
CA LEU A 162 17.43 -4.79 23.63
C LEU A 162 17.23 -6.30 23.83
N ASN A 163 16.19 -6.66 24.60
CA ASN A 163 15.76 -8.04 24.84
C ASN A 163 14.28 -8.13 24.48
N PRO A 164 13.94 -8.31 23.20
CA PRO A 164 12.56 -8.37 22.76
C PRO A 164 11.88 -9.58 23.40
N GLU A 165 10.68 -9.36 23.95
CA GLU A 165 9.92 -10.43 24.56
C GLU A 165 9.49 -11.47 23.51
N PRO A 166 9.47 -12.77 23.85
CA PRO A 166 9.03 -13.80 22.94
C PRO A 166 7.60 -13.55 22.46
N THR A 167 7.35 -13.80 21.17
CA THR A 167 6.03 -13.56 20.54
C THR A 167 4.89 -14.30 21.25
N VAL A 168 5.13 -15.44 21.95
CA VAL A 168 4.07 -16.12 22.75
C VAL A 168 3.62 -15.22 23.87
N LYS A 169 4.57 -14.63 24.61
CA LYS A 169 4.21 -13.73 25.71
C LYS A 169 3.41 -12.55 25.20
N LEU A 170 3.73 -12.04 24.01
CA LEU A 170 2.94 -11.00 23.37
C LEU A 170 1.52 -11.52 23.09
N LEU A 171 1.37 -12.61 22.33
CA LEU A 171 0.06 -13.21 22.01
C LEU A 171 -0.79 -13.55 23.25
N GLU A 172 -0.18 -13.92 24.36
CA GLU A 172 -0.85 -14.20 25.64
C GLU A 172 -1.18 -12.94 26.47
N GLY A 173 -0.84 -11.74 25.99
CA GLY A 173 -1.06 -10.49 26.71
C GLY A 173 -0.09 -10.28 27.89
N ARG A 174 1.04 -11.01 27.94
CA ARG A 174 2.02 -10.99 29.03
C ARG A 174 3.34 -10.26 28.67
N GLY A 175 3.32 -9.38 27.68
CA GLY A 175 4.48 -8.54 27.34
C GLY A 175 4.78 -7.47 28.40
N GLY A 176 5.96 -6.85 28.31
CA GLY A 176 6.43 -5.80 29.22
C GLY A 176 5.62 -4.50 29.15
N GLY A 177 6.02 -3.48 29.92
CA GLY A 177 5.24 -2.25 30.11
C GLY A 177 4.80 -1.56 28.81
N ALA A 178 5.70 -1.38 27.83
CA ALA A 178 5.37 -0.77 26.54
C ALA A 178 4.35 -1.60 25.74
N TYR A 179 4.41 -2.92 25.81
CA TYR A 179 3.45 -3.81 25.17
C TYR A 179 2.05 -3.73 25.82
N GLN A 180 1.99 -3.65 27.16
CA GLN A 180 0.72 -3.46 27.86
C GLN A 180 0.04 -2.16 27.46
N VAL A 181 0.82 -1.09 27.30
CA VAL A 181 0.32 0.20 26.76
C VAL A 181 -0.18 0.03 25.33
N ALA A 182 0.58 -0.66 24.48
CA ALA A 182 0.17 -0.96 23.10
C ALA A 182 -1.19 -1.69 23.05
N MET A 183 -1.35 -2.72 23.89
CA MET A 183 -2.58 -3.49 23.99
C MET A 183 -3.76 -2.66 24.49
N ALA A 184 -3.54 -1.83 25.51
CA ALA A 184 -4.58 -0.95 26.04
C ALA A 184 -5.11 0.04 24.97
N TYR A 185 -4.22 0.63 24.17
CA TYR A 185 -4.65 1.49 23.06
C TYR A 185 -5.32 0.72 21.91
N HIS A 186 -4.84 -0.49 21.61
CA HIS A 186 -5.46 -1.35 20.60
C HIS A 186 -6.89 -1.76 20.97
N ASP A 187 -7.12 -2.10 22.24
CA ASP A 187 -8.46 -2.42 22.76
C ASP A 187 -9.40 -1.21 22.71
N LYS A 188 -8.91 -0.03 23.10
CA LYS A 188 -9.66 1.24 22.97
C LYS A 188 -10.07 1.51 21.53
N ALA A 189 -9.13 1.41 20.59
CA ALA A 189 -9.38 1.61 19.16
C ALA A 189 -10.41 0.60 18.61
N THR A 190 -10.21 -0.68 18.90
CA THR A 190 -11.08 -1.76 18.43
C THR A 190 -12.50 -1.60 18.98
N THR A 191 -12.64 -1.32 20.28
CA THR A 191 -13.93 -1.11 20.94
C THR A 191 -14.65 0.11 20.39
N ALA A 192 -13.94 1.23 20.22
CA ALA A 192 -14.52 2.45 19.68
C ALA A 192 -14.97 2.29 18.23
N LEU A 193 -14.17 1.62 17.38
CA LEU A 193 -14.55 1.34 16.00
C LEU A 193 -15.79 0.44 15.95
N HIS A 194 -15.83 -0.63 16.74
CA HIS A 194 -16.99 -1.53 16.80
C HIS A 194 -18.26 -0.81 17.26
N MET A 195 -18.16 0.08 18.26
CA MET A 195 -19.30 0.87 18.73
C MET A 195 -19.81 1.82 17.64
N ARG A 196 -18.90 2.56 16.98
CA ARG A 196 -19.25 3.44 15.87
C ARG A 196 -19.90 2.67 14.72
N MET A 197 -19.35 1.50 14.36
CA MET A 197 -19.91 0.65 13.30
C MET A 197 -21.31 0.12 13.64
N ARG A 198 -21.62 -0.11 14.91
CA ARG A 198 -22.95 -0.57 15.33
C ARG A 198 -23.98 0.55 15.41
N GLN A 199 -23.57 1.73 15.89
CA GLN A 199 -24.49 2.82 16.20
C GLN A 199 -24.67 3.78 15.02
N ASP A 200 -23.57 4.10 14.32
CA ASP A 200 -23.51 5.24 13.41
C ASP A 200 -22.87 4.89 12.05
N PHE A 201 -22.98 3.64 11.58
CA PHE A 201 -22.28 3.19 10.36
C PHE A 201 -22.47 4.13 9.16
N HIS A 202 -23.67 4.70 8.99
CA HIS A 202 -23.98 5.61 7.88
C HIS A 202 -23.18 6.91 7.91
N THR A 203 -22.79 7.40 9.08
CA THR A 203 -22.04 8.66 9.25
C THR A 203 -20.53 8.47 9.05
N ILE A 204 -20.02 7.26 9.24
CA ILE A 204 -18.60 6.94 9.08
C ILE A 204 -18.22 7.06 7.60
N SER A 205 -17.19 7.88 7.32
CA SER A 205 -16.65 8.03 5.97
C SER A 205 -15.90 6.76 5.53
N ARG A 206 -15.88 6.49 4.22
CA ARG A 206 -15.09 5.40 3.62
C ARG A 206 -13.61 5.48 4.01
N ARG A 207 -13.04 6.70 3.99
CA ARG A 207 -11.68 7.01 4.43
C ARG A 207 -11.41 6.55 5.87
N ASN A 208 -12.33 6.84 6.79
CA ASN A 208 -12.15 6.48 8.19
C ASN A 208 -12.18 4.96 8.39
N VAL A 209 -13.08 4.26 7.70
CA VAL A 209 -13.11 2.79 7.69
C VAL A 209 -11.79 2.23 7.17
N LEU A 210 -11.30 2.73 6.02
CA LEU A 210 -10.05 2.27 5.42
C LEU A 210 -8.87 2.40 6.39
N ILE A 211 -8.69 3.60 6.96
CA ILE A 211 -7.54 3.90 7.83
C ILE A 211 -7.58 3.04 9.11
N ASN A 212 -8.71 3.01 9.81
CA ASN A 212 -8.81 2.24 11.05
C ASN A 212 -8.63 0.75 10.78
N MET A 213 -9.32 0.19 9.77
CA MET A 213 -9.20 -1.23 9.47
C MET A 213 -7.77 -1.63 9.10
N PHE A 214 -7.06 -0.79 8.34
CA PHE A 214 -5.69 -1.04 7.95
C PHE A 214 -4.71 -0.95 9.13
N LEU A 215 -4.87 0.03 10.04
CA LEU A 215 -4.03 0.14 11.23
C LEU A 215 -4.28 -1.01 12.23
N LEU A 216 -5.54 -1.42 12.44
CA LEU A 216 -5.86 -2.58 13.28
C LEU A 216 -5.28 -3.87 12.68
N PHE A 217 -5.43 -4.07 11.36
CA PHE A 217 -4.81 -5.18 10.64
C PHE A 217 -3.29 -5.19 10.83
N LEU A 218 -2.65 -4.03 10.71
CA LEU A 218 -1.21 -3.91 10.89
C LEU A 218 -0.75 -4.29 12.29
N PHE A 219 -1.48 -3.87 13.33
CA PHE A 219 -1.16 -4.23 14.70
C PHE A 219 -1.17 -5.75 14.91
N GLU A 220 -2.21 -6.44 14.44
CA GLU A 220 -2.29 -7.90 14.54
C GLU A 220 -1.15 -8.59 13.76
N LEU A 221 -0.80 -8.05 12.59
CA LEU A 221 0.27 -8.58 11.76
C LEU A 221 1.66 -8.41 12.41
N LEU A 222 1.91 -7.28 13.07
CA LEU A 222 3.18 -7.01 13.77
C LEU A 222 3.36 -7.87 15.02
N ILE A 223 2.27 -8.29 15.67
CA ILE A 223 2.32 -9.23 16.80
C ILE A 223 2.46 -10.68 16.32
N GLY A 224 2.13 -10.98 15.06
CA GLY A 224 2.08 -12.34 14.54
C GLY A 224 0.75 -13.06 14.82
N ASN A 225 -0.32 -12.32 15.13
CA ASN A 225 -1.67 -12.88 15.21
C ASN A 225 -2.29 -12.98 13.81
N THR A 226 -1.80 -13.92 13.02
CA THR A 226 -2.24 -14.11 11.62
C THR A 226 -3.74 -14.38 11.50
N ASN A 227 -4.35 -15.09 12.46
CA ASN A 227 -5.81 -15.31 12.46
C ASN A 227 -6.58 -13.99 12.63
N GLY A 228 -6.18 -13.17 13.61
CA GLY A 228 -6.76 -11.83 13.80
C GLY A 228 -6.60 -10.95 12.56
N ALA A 229 -5.40 -10.94 11.99
CA ALA A 229 -5.09 -10.20 10.76
C ALA A 229 -5.93 -10.69 9.56
N ASP A 230 -6.06 -12.01 9.36
CA ASP A 230 -6.86 -12.61 8.28
C ASP A 230 -8.34 -12.17 8.38
N ARG A 231 -8.91 -12.21 9.58
CA ARG A 231 -10.29 -11.78 9.85
C ARG A 231 -10.49 -10.27 9.63
N LEU A 232 -9.56 -9.43 10.10
CA LEU A 232 -9.63 -7.98 9.92
C LEU A 232 -9.54 -7.60 8.45
N LEU A 233 -8.63 -8.22 7.71
CA LEU A 233 -8.46 -7.99 6.28
C LEU A 233 -9.70 -8.43 5.46
N THR A 234 -10.33 -9.56 5.82
CA THR A 234 -11.60 -9.95 5.20
C THR A 234 -12.71 -8.95 5.52
N SER A 235 -12.82 -8.55 6.80
CA SER A 235 -13.86 -7.61 7.25
C SER A 235 -13.70 -6.24 6.60
N SER A 236 -12.46 -5.76 6.42
CA SER A 236 -12.18 -4.44 5.86
C SER A 236 -12.71 -4.33 4.43
N VAL A 237 -12.53 -5.37 3.62
CA VAL A 237 -13.00 -5.38 2.24
C VAL A 237 -14.52 -5.48 2.18
N GLU A 238 -15.17 -6.28 3.02
CA GLU A 238 -16.64 -6.31 3.08
C GLU A 238 -17.24 -4.96 3.50
N LEU A 239 -16.61 -4.26 4.44
CA LEU A 239 -17.04 -2.93 4.86
C LEU A 239 -16.84 -1.88 3.75
N LEU A 240 -15.72 -1.94 3.04
CA LEU A 240 -15.47 -1.06 1.89
C LEU A 240 -16.47 -1.31 0.75
N LYS A 241 -16.93 -2.56 0.55
CA LYS A 241 -18.01 -2.86 -0.40
C LYS A 241 -19.34 -2.23 -0.03
N GLN A 242 -19.71 -2.27 1.23
CA GLN A 242 -20.93 -1.62 1.71
C GLN A 242 -20.88 -0.09 1.53
N LYS A 243 -19.67 0.47 1.38
CA LYS A 243 -19.39 1.88 1.06
C LYS A 243 -18.98 2.08 -0.41
N HIS A 244 -19.44 1.19 -1.32
CA HIS A 244 -19.20 1.15 -2.78
C HIS A 244 -17.77 0.75 -3.19
N ASP A 245 -17.59 -0.47 -3.72
CA ASP A 245 -16.28 -1.04 -4.12
C ASP A 245 -15.92 -0.70 -5.57
N GLN A 246 -15.27 0.43 -5.76
CA GLN A 246 -14.87 0.88 -7.10
C GLN A 246 -13.78 0.00 -7.73
N LEU A 247 -12.93 -0.69 -6.97
CA LEU A 247 -11.96 -1.62 -7.56
C LEU A 247 -12.70 -2.78 -8.26
N VAL A 248 -13.73 -3.32 -7.61
CA VAL A 248 -14.59 -4.34 -8.20
C VAL A 248 -15.35 -3.79 -9.40
N ASP A 249 -15.90 -2.58 -9.30
CA ASP A 249 -16.59 -1.94 -10.43
C ASP A 249 -15.65 -1.66 -11.61
N GLU A 250 -14.43 -1.16 -11.39
CA GLU A 250 -13.39 -0.95 -12.39
C GLU A 250 -12.91 -2.27 -13.02
N MET A 251 -12.74 -3.32 -12.20
CA MET A 251 -12.38 -4.65 -12.68
C MET A 251 -13.52 -5.30 -13.47
N ASN A 252 -14.77 -4.93 -13.18
CA ASN A 252 -15.97 -5.46 -13.84
C ASN A 252 -16.45 -4.63 -15.04
N SER A 253 -16.01 -3.38 -15.17
CA SER A 253 -16.40 -2.48 -16.24
C SER A 253 -15.87 -2.97 -17.59
N GLN A 254 -16.77 -3.12 -18.57
CA GLN A 254 -16.45 -3.69 -19.88
C GLN A 254 -15.68 -2.73 -20.81
N TYR A 255 -15.65 -1.42 -20.51
CA TYR A 255 -15.02 -0.39 -21.36
C TYR A 255 -14.51 0.78 -20.51
N PRO A 256 -13.22 1.16 -20.58
CA PRO A 256 -12.82 2.52 -20.25
C PRO A 256 -13.30 3.43 -21.38
N GLU A 257 -14.19 4.39 -21.09
CA GLU A 257 -14.38 5.52 -21.98
C GLU A 257 -13.06 6.31 -22.02
N GLN A 258 -12.44 6.32 -23.20
CA GLN A 258 -11.27 7.12 -23.61
C GLN A 258 -9.90 6.60 -23.16
N GLY A 259 -8.97 6.59 -24.13
CA GLY A 259 -7.62 6.02 -24.07
C GLY A 259 -6.63 6.72 -23.15
N VAL A 260 -7.05 7.06 -21.94
CA VAL A 260 -6.17 7.41 -20.83
C VAL A 260 -6.34 6.31 -19.79
N CYS A 261 -5.28 5.54 -19.54
CA CYS A 261 -5.21 4.56 -18.46
C CYS A 261 -5.13 5.30 -17.12
N THR A 262 -6.17 6.06 -16.78
CA THR A 262 -6.23 6.81 -15.54
C THR A 262 -6.83 5.91 -14.48
N TYR A 263 -5.94 5.24 -13.75
CA TYR A 263 -6.23 4.55 -12.50
C TYR A 263 -6.64 5.58 -11.44
N VAL A 264 -7.90 6.05 -11.46
CA VAL A 264 -8.39 7.13 -10.60
C VAL A 264 -9.37 6.57 -9.58
N ALA A 265 -8.95 6.43 -8.32
CA ALA A 265 -9.83 6.17 -7.20
C ALA A 265 -10.73 7.40 -6.93
N PRO A 266 -11.83 7.26 -6.18
CA PRO A 266 -12.82 8.32 -6.04
C PRO A 266 -12.35 9.53 -5.23
N SER A 267 -11.16 9.44 -4.62
CA SER A 267 -10.54 10.52 -3.85
C SER A 267 -9.16 10.82 -4.41
N ASP A 268 -8.95 12.04 -4.88
CA ASP A 268 -7.65 12.59 -5.31
C ASP A 268 -6.81 13.08 -4.12
N ASP A 269 -7.21 12.77 -2.88
CA ASP A 269 -6.61 13.32 -1.67
C ASP A 269 -5.32 12.58 -1.29
N GLU A 270 -4.18 13.25 -1.51
CA GLU A 270 -2.88 13.00 -0.89
C GLU A 270 -2.52 11.51 -0.61
N GLY A 271 -2.78 10.60 -1.56
CA GLY A 271 -2.37 9.19 -1.48
C GLY A 271 -3.43 8.22 -0.92
N LEU A 272 -4.64 8.67 -0.59
CA LEU A 272 -5.75 7.78 -0.20
C LEU A 272 -6.15 6.83 -1.35
N ASP A 273 -6.06 7.33 -2.59
CA ASP A 273 -6.19 6.57 -3.82
C ASP A 273 -5.30 5.32 -3.86
N GLN A 274 -4.04 5.41 -3.42
CA GLN A 274 -3.14 4.25 -3.38
C GLN A 274 -3.47 3.31 -2.21
N ALA A 275 -3.89 3.87 -1.08
CA ALA A 275 -4.28 3.11 0.11
C ALA A 275 -5.55 2.26 -0.12
N GLU A 276 -6.53 2.75 -0.90
CA GLU A 276 -7.74 1.98 -1.19
C GLU A 276 -7.44 0.67 -1.93
N ARG A 277 -6.33 0.61 -2.67
CA ARG A 277 -5.91 -0.62 -3.36
C ARG A 277 -4.95 -1.49 -2.56
N ILE A 278 -4.38 -1.00 -1.44
CA ILE A 278 -3.41 -1.79 -0.68
C ILE A 278 -4.05 -3.01 -0.02
N LEU A 279 -5.24 -2.87 0.56
CA LEU A 279 -5.95 -3.96 1.24
C LEU A 279 -6.33 -5.09 0.26
N PRO A 280 -7.01 -4.83 -0.88
CA PRO A 280 -7.26 -5.88 -1.87
C PRO A 280 -5.99 -6.54 -2.40
N ARG A 281 -4.90 -5.77 -2.61
CA ARG A 281 -3.60 -6.34 -2.99
C ARG A 281 -3.06 -7.27 -1.91
N LEU A 282 -3.10 -6.84 -0.64
CA LEU A 282 -2.69 -7.68 0.49
C LEU A 282 -3.49 -8.99 0.51
N GLN A 283 -4.81 -8.98 0.25
CA GLN A 283 -5.59 -10.22 0.14
C GLN A 283 -5.04 -11.17 -0.94
N ILE A 284 -4.82 -10.63 -2.13
CA ILE A 284 -4.31 -11.37 -3.29
C ILE A 284 -2.94 -11.95 -2.98
N PHE A 285 -1.98 -11.13 -2.55
CA PHE A 285 -0.61 -11.60 -2.35
C PHE A 285 -0.48 -12.47 -1.10
N LEU A 286 -1.15 -12.18 0.02
CA LEU A 286 -1.06 -13.03 1.22
C LEU A 286 -1.65 -14.43 0.97
N SER A 287 -2.77 -14.54 0.25
CA SER A 287 -3.36 -15.85 -0.08
C SER A 287 -2.47 -16.73 -0.98
N LEU A 288 -1.59 -16.14 -1.79
CA LEU A 288 -0.65 -16.89 -2.64
C LEU A 288 0.60 -17.35 -1.92
N ASN A 289 1.09 -16.50 -1.02
CA ASN A 289 2.42 -16.67 -0.47
C ASN A 289 2.43 -17.50 0.80
N SER A 290 1.31 -17.60 1.50
CA SER A 290 1.26 -18.37 2.73
C SER A 290 -0.12 -18.93 3.06
N PRO A 291 -0.20 -20.19 3.53
CA PRO A 291 -1.42 -20.75 4.08
C PRO A 291 -1.82 -20.20 5.46
N PHE A 292 -1.07 -19.22 6.01
CA PHE A 292 -1.46 -18.52 7.26
C PHE A 292 -2.68 -17.61 7.10
N PHE A 293 -3.11 -17.32 5.86
CA PHE A 293 -4.24 -16.44 5.55
C PHE A 293 -5.34 -17.16 4.76
N PRO A 294 -5.92 -18.26 5.29
CA PRO A 294 -6.83 -19.12 4.55
C PRO A 294 -8.12 -18.40 4.10
N MET A 295 -8.62 -17.41 4.84
CA MET A 295 -9.83 -16.68 4.46
C MET A 295 -9.65 -15.83 3.21
N GLN A 296 -8.42 -15.39 2.92
CA GLN A 296 -8.16 -14.59 1.73
C GLN A 296 -8.36 -15.38 0.43
N ASN A 297 -8.33 -16.72 0.45
CA ASN A 297 -8.65 -17.52 -0.73
C ASN A 297 -10.06 -17.24 -1.30
N ALA A 298 -10.99 -16.74 -0.48
CA ALA A 298 -12.31 -16.35 -0.96
C ALA A 298 -12.27 -15.18 -1.97
N CYS A 299 -11.22 -14.35 -1.98
CA CYS A 299 -11.13 -13.19 -2.86
C CYS A 299 -11.13 -13.58 -4.36
N TRP A 300 -10.54 -14.73 -4.71
CA TRP A 300 -10.37 -15.17 -6.10
C TRP A 300 -11.68 -15.38 -6.87
N SER A 301 -12.74 -15.77 -6.16
CA SER A 301 -14.08 -15.95 -6.73
C SER A 301 -14.69 -14.64 -7.27
N ARG A 302 -14.26 -13.49 -6.73
CA ARG A 302 -14.86 -12.18 -6.98
C ARG A 302 -14.12 -11.37 -8.04
N LEU A 303 -12.86 -11.70 -8.29
CA LEU A 303 -11.96 -10.91 -9.13
C LEU A 303 -12.04 -11.38 -10.59
N GLN A 304 -12.19 -10.44 -11.54
CA GLN A 304 -12.10 -10.74 -12.96
C GLN A 304 -10.66 -10.96 -13.43
N SER A 305 -10.49 -11.86 -14.41
CA SER A 305 -9.19 -12.26 -14.99
C SER A 305 -9.11 -11.85 -16.46
N ARG A 306 -9.25 -10.54 -16.74
CA ARG A 306 -9.17 -9.99 -18.11
C ARG A 306 -7.93 -9.08 -18.26
N PRO A 307 -7.27 -9.08 -19.43
CA PRO A 307 -6.22 -8.13 -19.73
C PRO A 307 -6.78 -6.70 -19.81
N ILE A 308 -5.96 -5.69 -19.50
CA ILE A 308 -6.33 -4.27 -19.63
C ILE A 308 -6.05 -3.80 -21.07
N PRO A 309 -6.95 -3.04 -21.70
CA PRO A 309 -6.60 -2.21 -22.86
C PRO A 309 -5.70 -1.05 -22.39
N GLY A 310 -4.40 -1.08 -22.71
CA GLY A 310 -3.47 -0.01 -22.35
C GLY A 310 -2.00 -0.37 -22.62
N GLY A 311 -1.14 0.66 -22.74
CA GLY A 311 0.30 0.52 -22.92
C GLY A 311 1.08 0.61 -21.59
N VAL A 312 2.40 0.39 -21.68
CA VAL A 312 3.35 0.66 -20.58
C VAL A 312 3.70 2.16 -20.54
N PRO A 313 4.07 2.71 -19.37
CA PRO A 313 4.51 4.11 -19.28
C PRO A 313 5.82 4.37 -20.06
N GLU A 314 6.10 5.64 -20.36
CA GLU A 314 7.41 6.07 -20.85
C GLU A 314 8.45 6.02 -19.70
N ALA A 315 9.73 5.84 -20.02
CA ALA A 315 10.77 5.68 -18.99
C ALA A 315 11.01 6.94 -18.13
N ASP A 316 10.68 8.12 -18.65
CA ASP A 316 10.76 9.41 -17.96
C ASP A 316 9.55 9.71 -17.07
N THR A 317 8.50 8.88 -17.11
CA THR A 317 7.32 8.98 -16.24
C THR A 317 7.73 9.07 -14.76
N ASP A 318 7.06 9.94 -14.00
CA ASP A 318 7.30 10.11 -12.57
C ASP A 318 7.16 8.77 -11.82
N MET A 319 8.01 8.54 -10.81
CA MET A 319 8.08 7.25 -10.12
C MET A 319 6.76 6.88 -9.41
N HIS A 320 5.99 7.87 -8.93
CA HIS A 320 4.70 7.59 -8.30
C HIS A 320 3.68 7.06 -9.31
N GLU A 321 3.59 7.70 -10.48
CA GLU A 321 2.72 7.27 -11.58
C GLU A 321 3.17 5.92 -12.15
N PHE A 322 4.47 5.78 -12.41
CA PHE A 322 5.08 4.53 -12.85
C PHE A 322 4.75 3.36 -11.91
N GLY A 323 4.94 3.56 -10.60
CA GLY A 323 4.62 2.56 -9.58
C GLY A 323 3.13 2.24 -9.49
N ALA A 324 2.24 3.23 -9.66
CA ALA A 324 0.80 3.01 -9.67
C ALA A 324 0.35 2.16 -10.88
N MET A 325 0.88 2.46 -12.07
CA MET A 325 0.62 1.69 -13.28
C MET A 325 1.15 0.26 -13.17
N TRP A 326 2.38 0.09 -12.67
CA TRP A 326 2.97 -1.22 -12.40
C TRP A 326 2.10 -2.03 -11.45
N ASN A 327 1.70 -1.42 -10.33
CA ASN A 327 0.87 -2.04 -9.32
C ASN A 327 -0.45 -2.52 -9.93
N SER A 328 -1.16 -1.66 -10.66
CA SER A 328 -2.41 -2.03 -11.33
C SER A 328 -2.23 -3.22 -12.28
N PHE A 329 -1.19 -3.18 -13.12
CA PHE A 329 -0.88 -4.23 -14.08
C PHE A 329 -0.54 -5.56 -13.40
N ILE A 330 0.43 -5.57 -12.49
CA ILE A 330 0.96 -6.80 -11.88
C ILE A 330 -0.12 -7.54 -11.08
N THR A 331 -1.01 -6.81 -10.42
CA THR A 331 -2.14 -7.41 -9.68
C THR A 331 -3.07 -8.16 -10.61
N ARG A 332 -3.42 -7.59 -11.77
CA ARG A 332 -4.30 -8.27 -12.74
C ARG A 332 -3.63 -9.47 -13.40
N ALA A 333 -2.35 -9.36 -13.70
CA ALA A 333 -1.56 -10.48 -14.22
C ALA A 333 -1.53 -11.64 -13.22
N VAL A 334 -1.28 -11.36 -11.94
CA VAL A 334 -1.32 -12.37 -10.86
C VAL A 334 -2.71 -12.98 -10.72
N ILE A 335 -3.79 -12.18 -10.74
CA ILE A 335 -5.16 -12.72 -10.69
C ILE A 335 -5.43 -13.68 -11.85
N PHE A 336 -5.00 -13.34 -13.06
CA PHE A 336 -5.14 -14.21 -14.21
C PHE A 336 -4.40 -15.54 -14.01
N VAL A 337 -3.12 -15.49 -13.62
CA VAL A 337 -2.29 -16.70 -13.37
C VAL A 337 -2.97 -17.63 -12.38
N VAL A 338 -3.41 -17.09 -11.25
CA VAL A 338 -3.95 -17.89 -10.15
C VAL A 338 -5.26 -18.55 -10.55
N LYS A 339 -6.14 -17.81 -11.22
CA LYS A 339 -7.40 -18.37 -11.72
C LYS A 339 -7.17 -19.40 -12.83
N ALA A 340 -6.17 -19.20 -13.69
CA ALA A 340 -5.77 -20.20 -14.68
C ALA A 340 -5.29 -21.49 -14.00
N MET A 341 -4.40 -21.39 -13.01
CA MET A 341 -3.90 -22.54 -12.23
C MET A 341 -5.03 -23.28 -11.48
N GLN A 342 -5.93 -22.54 -10.81
CA GLN A 342 -7.07 -23.14 -10.10
C GLN A 342 -8.02 -23.88 -11.05
N ARG A 343 -8.40 -23.25 -12.17
CA ARG A 343 -9.31 -23.87 -13.16
C ARG A 343 -8.70 -25.13 -13.75
N TYR A 344 -7.38 -25.14 -13.98
CA TYR A 344 -6.68 -26.32 -14.47
C TYR A 344 -6.71 -27.47 -13.46
N GLN A 345 -6.61 -27.17 -12.17
CA GLN A 345 -6.65 -28.18 -11.11
C GLN A 345 -8.03 -28.80 -10.88
N TYR A 346 -9.13 -28.10 -11.19
CA TYR A 346 -10.51 -28.56 -10.92
C TYR A 346 -11.31 -29.02 -12.15
N GLY A 347 -10.68 -29.07 -13.34
CA GLY A 347 -11.31 -29.54 -14.58
C GLY A 347 -11.86 -28.40 -15.44
N TYR A 348 -11.40 -28.33 -16.70
CA TYR A 348 -11.74 -27.27 -17.66
C TYR A 348 -13.01 -27.58 -18.46
N HIS A 349 -13.79 -26.55 -18.79
CA HIS A 349 -14.72 -26.57 -19.94
C HIS A 349 -13.94 -26.20 -21.22
N VAL A 350 -14.13 -26.98 -22.29
CA VAL A 350 -13.33 -26.91 -23.54
C VAL A 350 -13.49 -25.57 -24.28
N ASP A 351 -14.66 -24.92 -24.18
CA ASP A 351 -15.01 -23.72 -24.95
C ASP A 351 -14.29 -22.43 -24.51
N ASP A 352 -13.67 -22.41 -23.31
CA ASP A 352 -12.97 -21.23 -22.76
C ASP A 352 -11.45 -21.21 -23.07
N PHE A 353 -10.90 -22.28 -23.67
CA PHE A 353 -9.45 -22.47 -23.79
C PHE A 353 -8.76 -21.46 -24.72
N GLU A 354 -9.34 -21.22 -25.91
CA GLU A 354 -8.77 -20.30 -26.90
C GLU A 354 -8.72 -18.86 -26.37
N LEU A 355 -9.81 -18.40 -25.73
CA LEU A 355 -9.88 -17.07 -25.14
C LEU A 355 -8.83 -16.88 -24.05
N HIS A 356 -8.64 -17.87 -23.18
CA HIS A 356 -7.63 -17.81 -22.13
C HIS A 356 -6.21 -17.83 -22.67
N PHE A 357 -5.95 -18.60 -23.74
CA PHE A 357 -4.64 -18.58 -24.39
C PHE A 357 -4.35 -17.23 -25.04
N ALA A 358 -5.35 -16.61 -25.67
CA ALA A 358 -5.25 -15.26 -26.23
C ALA A 358 -4.98 -14.21 -25.12
N HIS A 359 -5.69 -14.28 -23.99
CA HIS A 359 -5.43 -13.41 -22.84
C HIS A 359 -4.01 -13.61 -22.28
N ARG A 360 -3.54 -14.85 -22.16
CA ARG A 360 -2.16 -15.15 -21.74
C ARG A 360 -1.13 -14.51 -22.67
N ALA A 361 -1.34 -14.59 -23.98
CA ALA A 361 -0.43 -13.98 -24.96
C ALA A 361 -0.34 -12.45 -24.78
N ILE A 362 -1.47 -11.77 -24.55
CA ILE A 362 -1.50 -10.33 -24.28
C ILE A 362 -0.71 -9.97 -23.01
N PHE A 363 -0.86 -10.76 -21.93
CA PHE A 363 -0.09 -10.51 -20.72
C PHE A 363 1.40 -10.75 -20.90
N LEU A 364 1.80 -11.77 -21.66
CA LEU A 364 3.21 -12.05 -21.94
C LEU A 364 3.86 -10.92 -22.75
N ASP A 365 3.19 -10.45 -23.80
CA ASP A 365 3.62 -9.28 -24.60
C ASP A 365 3.83 -8.05 -23.69
N ARG A 366 2.82 -7.73 -22.86
CA ARG A 366 2.92 -6.60 -21.93
C ARG A 366 3.99 -6.77 -20.86
N LEU A 367 4.24 -8.00 -20.37
CA LEU A 367 5.33 -8.26 -19.42
C LEU A 367 6.70 -8.00 -20.05
N GLN A 368 6.87 -8.23 -21.36
CA GLN A 368 8.10 -7.92 -22.09
C GLN A 368 8.27 -6.41 -22.28
N ASP A 369 7.18 -5.69 -22.59
CA ASP A 369 7.18 -4.22 -22.63
C ASP A 369 7.62 -3.65 -21.28
N TRP A 370 7.04 -4.14 -20.18
CA TRP A 370 7.39 -3.71 -18.82
C TRP A 370 8.85 -3.98 -18.48
N GLU A 371 9.38 -5.14 -18.85
CA GLU A 371 10.80 -5.48 -18.66
C GLU A 371 11.70 -4.42 -19.30
N SER A 372 11.39 -4.06 -20.54
CA SER A 372 12.17 -3.10 -21.34
C SER A 372 12.16 -1.71 -20.69
N VAL A 373 10.98 -1.23 -20.26
CA VAL A 373 10.87 0.10 -19.65
C VAL A 373 11.50 0.14 -18.25
N ILE A 374 11.37 -0.92 -17.45
CA ILE A 374 12.00 -1.01 -16.12
C ILE A 374 13.53 -0.92 -16.27
N LEU A 375 14.12 -1.66 -17.21
CA LEU A 375 15.56 -1.62 -17.48
C LEU A 375 16.01 -0.24 -17.98
N LEU A 376 15.29 0.37 -18.91
CA LEU A 376 15.60 1.72 -19.41
C LEU A 376 15.56 2.77 -18.29
N LYS A 377 14.60 2.65 -17.37
CA LYS A 377 14.52 3.53 -16.19
C LYS A 377 15.65 3.28 -15.19
N LEU A 378 16.05 2.02 -14.97
CA LEU A 378 17.20 1.65 -14.14
C LEU A 378 18.51 2.24 -14.66
N GLU A 379 18.71 2.31 -15.97
CA GLU A 379 19.91 2.89 -16.59
C GLU A 379 20.03 4.41 -16.38
N THR A 380 18.89 5.10 -16.25
CA THR A 380 18.85 6.57 -16.14
C THR A 380 18.70 7.07 -14.70
N GLU A 381 18.17 6.24 -13.80
CA GLU A 381 17.96 6.58 -12.41
C GLU A 381 19.27 6.65 -11.62
N ARG A 382 19.40 7.68 -10.78
CA ARG A 382 20.59 7.92 -9.95
C ARG A 382 20.32 7.76 -8.47
N ASN A 383 19.05 7.80 -8.04
CA ASN A 383 18.66 7.65 -6.66
C ASN A 383 18.71 6.17 -6.25
N PRO A 384 19.62 5.77 -5.34
CA PRO A 384 19.77 4.37 -4.94
C PRO A 384 18.48 3.75 -4.38
N MET A 385 17.64 4.53 -3.70
CA MET A 385 16.38 4.04 -3.16
C MET A 385 15.38 3.75 -4.27
N VAL A 386 15.33 4.57 -5.32
CA VAL A 386 14.47 4.33 -6.47
C VAL A 386 14.97 3.13 -7.27
N CYS A 387 16.29 2.99 -7.46
CA CYS A 387 16.88 1.80 -8.07
C CYS A 387 16.46 0.51 -7.35
N GLN A 388 16.48 0.49 -6.01
CA GLN A 388 16.02 -0.66 -5.22
C GLN A 388 14.53 -1.00 -5.47
N PHE A 389 13.66 0.01 -5.62
CA PHE A 389 12.26 -0.22 -5.97
C PHE A 389 12.10 -0.77 -7.40
N LEU A 390 12.90 -0.27 -8.34
CA LEU A 390 12.89 -0.76 -9.72
C LEU A 390 13.44 -2.20 -9.81
N ASP A 391 14.47 -2.55 -9.04
CA ASP A 391 14.95 -3.93 -8.91
C ASP A 391 13.86 -4.86 -8.36
N THR A 392 13.08 -4.38 -7.39
CA THR A 392 11.91 -5.10 -6.87
C THR A 392 10.85 -5.32 -7.95
N PHE A 393 10.57 -4.31 -8.79
CA PHE A 393 9.66 -4.44 -9.93
C PHE A 393 10.21 -5.38 -11.00
N TYR A 394 11.51 -5.34 -11.25
CA TYR A 394 12.19 -6.24 -12.18
C TYR A 394 12.07 -7.71 -11.75
N MET A 395 12.34 -8.01 -10.47
CA MET A 395 12.12 -9.35 -9.91
C MET A 395 10.66 -9.79 -10.01
N GLY A 396 9.72 -8.89 -9.68
CA GLY A 396 8.29 -9.14 -9.81
C GLY A 396 7.85 -9.43 -11.25
N GLN A 397 8.39 -8.69 -12.23
CA GLN A 397 8.17 -8.92 -13.65
C GLN A 397 8.60 -10.32 -14.05
N LYS A 398 9.84 -10.72 -13.70
CA LYS A 398 10.36 -12.05 -14.06
C LYS A 398 9.53 -13.15 -13.43
N ALA A 399 9.20 -13.03 -12.16
CA ALA A 399 8.39 -14.02 -11.45
C ALA A 399 7.02 -14.20 -12.12
N VAL A 400 6.33 -13.10 -12.44
CA VAL A 400 5.02 -13.18 -13.09
C VAL A 400 5.13 -13.63 -14.55
N PHE A 401 6.20 -13.28 -15.27
CA PHE A 401 6.46 -13.82 -16.61
C PHE A 401 6.61 -15.34 -16.61
N ILE A 402 7.36 -15.89 -15.66
CA ILE A 402 7.53 -17.35 -15.52
C ILE A 402 6.20 -18.00 -15.16
N LEU A 403 5.48 -17.45 -14.16
CA LEU A 403 4.16 -17.93 -13.75
C LEU A 403 3.15 -17.92 -14.90
N MET A 404 3.10 -16.81 -15.66
CA MET A 404 2.24 -16.65 -16.83
C MET A 404 2.61 -17.63 -17.94
N SER A 405 3.89 -17.91 -18.11
CA SER A 405 4.38 -18.88 -19.08
C SER A 405 3.98 -20.32 -18.71
N CYS A 406 3.92 -20.64 -17.42
CA CYS A 406 3.69 -22.00 -16.92
C CYS A 406 2.27 -22.24 -16.38
N CYS A 407 1.35 -21.27 -16.42
CA CYS A 407 0.07 -21.34 -15.71
C CYS A 407 -0.89 -22.46 -16.17
N PHE A 408 -0.63 -23.08 -17.32
CA PHE A 408 -1.39 -24.23 -17.86
C PHE A 408 -0.62 -25.57 -17.77
N ASP A 409 0.54 -25.60 -17.12
CA ASP A 409 1.28 -26.83 -16.86
C ASP A 409 0.98 -27.38 -15.47
N ALA A 410 0.18 -28.44 -15.39
CA ALA A 410 -0.09 -29.13 -14.13
C ALA A 410 1.10 -29.93 -13.59
N THR A 411 2.11 -30.21 -14.40
CA THR A 411 3.25 -31.03 -13.97
C THR A 411 4.32 -30.21 -13.26
N GLU A 412 4.32 -28.89 -13.47
CA GLU A 412 5.37 -27.96 -13.02
C GLU A 412 6.76 -28.27 -13.58
N MET A 413 6.83 -28.98 -14.71
CA MET A 413 8.10 -29.33 -15.35
C MET A 413 8.60 -28.20 -16.25
N LEU A 414 7.68 -27.40 -16.81
CA LEU A 414 8.02 -26.29 -17.71
C LEU A 414 8.88 -25.20 -17.04
N TYR A 415 8.90 -25.13 -15.71
CA TYR A 415 9.70 -24.14 -14.98
C TYR A 415 11.20 -24.23 -15.29
N ASP A 416 11.72 -25.39 -15.67
CA ASP A 416 13.15 -25.58 -15.97
C ASP A 416 13.64 -24.75 -17.16
N GLN A 417 12.74 -24.43 -18.09
CA GLN A 417 13.06 -23.58 -19.24
C GLN A 417 13.43 -22.14 -18.81
N PHE A 418 13.14 -21.79 -17.57
CA PHE A 418 13.33 -20.45 -17.02
C PHE A 418 14.43 -20.36 -15.96
N ASN A 419 15.32 -21.35 -15.88
CA ASN A 419 16.43 -21.34 -14.90
C ASN A 419 17.31 -20.08 -14.98
N SER A 420 17.51 -19.50 -16.17
CA SER A 420 18.20 -18.22 -16.33
C SER A 420 17.48 -17.07 -15.64
N LYS A 421 16.16 -16.94 -15.84
CA LYS A 421 15.34 -15.92 -15.20
C LYS A 421 15.22 -16.14 -13.69
N PHE A 422 15.14 -17.39 -13.22
CA PHE A 422 15.20 -17.70 -11.79
C PHE A 422 16.54 -17.26 -11.17
N ARG A 423 17.65 -17.45 -11.89
CA ARG A 423 18.97 -16.99 -11.46
C ARG A 423 19.07 -15.47 -11.42
N GLU A 424 18.51 -14.77 -12.42
CA GLU A 424 18.42 -13.29 -12.40
C GLU A 424 17.66 -12.78 -11.17
N ILE A 425 16.55 -13.44 -10.80
CA ILE A 425 15.80 -13.10 -9.59
C ILE A 425 16.66 -13.31 -8.34
N ALA A 426 17.29 -14.48 -8.19
CA ALA A 426 18.10 -14.81 -7.02
C ALA A 426 19.29 -13.85 -6.85
N SER A 427 20.02 -13.56 -7.94
CA SER A 427 21.14 -12.61 -7.95
C SER A 427 20.71 -11.20 -7.57
N THR A 428 19.59 -10.73 -8.12
CA THR A 428 19.03 -9.40 -7.79
C THR A 428 18.63 -9.33 -6.32
N ALA A 429 17.97 -10.37 -5.79
CA ALA A 429 17.60 -10.45 -4.38
C ALA A 429 18.83 -10.49 -3.46
N CYS A 430 19.88 -11.23 -3.84
CA CYS A 430 21.16 -11.24 -3.12
C CYS A 430 21.80 -9.85 -3.07
N SER A 431 21.77 -9.09 -4.16
CA SER A 431 22.26 -7.70 -4.21
C SER A 431 21.48 -6.78 -3.26
N LEU A 432 20.14 -6.89 -3.26
CA LEU A 432 19.25 -6.14 -2.38
C LEU A 432 19.48 -6.46 -0.90
N GLY A 433 19.67 -7.74 -0.55
CA GLY A 433 20.02 -8.16 0.80
C GLY A 433 21.51 -7.94 1.15
N GLY A 434 22.34 -7.61 0.17
CA GLY A 434 23.80 -7.39 0.27
C GLY A 434 24.17 -5.98 0.70
N THR A 435 23.39 -4.98 0.29
CA THR A 435 23.52 -3.61 0.80
C THR A 435 23.12 -3.61 2.28
N LEU A 436 23.82 -2.86 3.13
CA LEU A 436 23.71 -2.80 4.61
C LEU A 436 22.30 -2.51 5.21
N LYS A 437 21.22 -2.60 4.43
CA LYS A 437 19.85 -2.38 4.87
C LYS A 437 19.29 -3.66 5.49
N GLN A 438 19.23 -3.67 6.81
CA GLN A 438 18.42 -4.64 7.55
C GLN A 438 16.95 -4.21 7.43
N PHE A 439 16.09 -5.07 6.88
CA PHE A 439 14.67 -4.75 6.75
C PHE A 439 14.06 -4.59 8.13
N SER A 440 13.24 -3.56 8.29
CA SER A 440 12.49 -3.37 9.52
C SER A 440 11.44 -4.49 9.68
N HIS A 441 10.94 -4.68 10.90
CA HIS A 441 9.81 -5.56 11.16
C HIS A 441 8.58 -5.21 10.30
N LEU A 442 8.38 -3.91 10.11
CA LEU A 442 7.24 -3.37 9.39
C LEU A 442 7.38 -3.59 7.88
N GLU A 443 8.57 -3.35 7.32
CA GLU A 443 8.87 -3.67 5.92
C GLU A 443 8.65 -5.15 5.64
N THR A 444 9.18 -6.01 6.52
CA THR A 444 9.05 -7.48 6.40
C THR A 444 7.60 -7.94 6.49
N ALA A 445 6.82 -7.37 7.42
CA ALA A 445 5.43 -7.74 7.64
C ALA A 445 4.53 -7.36 6.46
N LEU A 446 4.75 -6.19 5.85
CA LEU A 446 3.94 -5.66 4.75
C LEU A 446 4.49 -5.97 3.36
N ASP A 447 5.61 -6.70 3.26
CA ASP A 447 6.22 -7.01 1.98
C ASP A 447 5.34 -7.97 1.15
N ILE A 448 4.87 -7.45 0.02
CA ILE A 448 4.09 -8.20 -0.98
C ILE A 448 4.86 -8.37 -2.30
N TYR A 449 6.18 -8.09 -2.31
CA TYR A 449 6.99 -8.18 -3.52
C TYR A 449 8.19 -9.11 -3.33
N THR A 450 9.13 -8.76 -2.46
CA THR A 450 10.45 -9.41 -2.43
C THR A 450 10.38 -10.81 -1.85
N LEU A 451 9.84 -10.95 -0.64
CA LEU A 451 9.68 -12.21 0.07
C LEU A 451 8.71 -13.15 -0.68
N PRO A 452 7.56 -12.69 -1.22
CA PRO A 452 6.77 -13.45 -2.18
C PRO A 452 7.52 -14.00 -3.39
N VAL A 453 8.35 -13.19 -4.03
CA VAL A 453 9.12 -13.62 -5.19
C VAL A 453 10.14 -14.68 -4.79
N LEU A 454 10.85 -14.50 -3.67
CA LEU A 454 11.77 -15.52 -3.13
C LEU A 454 11.05 -16.81 -2.75
N ASN A 455 9.86 -16.69 -2.17
CA ASN A 455 8.98 -17.83 -1.89
C ASN A 455 8.60 -18.58 -3.17
N PHE A 456 8.27 -17.85 -4.24
CA PHE A 456 8.02 -18.42 -5.57
C PHE A 456 9.25 -19.15 -6.11
N VAL A 457 10.44 -18.53 -6.07
CA VAL A 457 11.70 -19.19 -6.49
C VAL A 457 11.92 -20.47 -5.71
N SER A 458 11.79 -20.42 -4.38
CA SER A 458 12.01 -21.57 -3.50
C SER A 458 11.08 -22.74 -3.76
N GLN A 459 9.87 -22.49 -4.29
CA GLN A 459 8.84 -23.50 -4.48
C GLN A 459 8.75 -24.01 -5.92
N LYS A 460 8.96 -23.14 -6.91
CA LYS A 460 8.72 -23.47 -8.33
C LYS A 460 9.98 -23.84 -9.09
N CYS A 461 11.13 -23.24 -8.76
CA CYS A 461 12.40 -23.62 -9.34
C CYS A 461 12.78 -25.05 -8.89
N ARG A 462 13.32 -25.88 -9.79
CA ARG A 462 13.82 -27.23 -9.47
C ARG A 462 15.34 -27.33 -9.36
N ASP A 463 16.05 -26.24 -9.67
CA ASP A 463 17.50 -26.14 -9.48
C ASP A 463 17.84 -25.92 -8.01
N LYS A 464 18.56 -26.88 -7.42
CA LYS A 464 18.88 -26.88 -5.99
C LYS A 464 19.70 -25.66 -5.56
N ALA A 465 20.64 -25.21 -6.39
CA ALA A 465 21.52 -24.11 -6.06
C ALA A 465 20.74 -22.79 -6.03
N ILE A 466 19.93 -22.53 -7.06
CA ILE A 466 19.11 -21.31 -7.15
C ILE A 466 18.08 -21.26 -6.01
N ARG A 467 17.45 -22.40 -5.68
CA ARG A 467 16.52 -22.47 -4.53
C ARG A 467 17.21 -22.15 -3.21
N SER A 468 18.41 -22.70 -2.99
CA SER A 468 19.19 -22.46 -1.76
C SER A 468 19.53 -20.99 -1.63
N GLU A 469 20.06 -20.38 -2.70
CA GLU A 469 20.40 -18.96 -2.75
C GLU A 469 19.21 -18.04 -2.48
N GLY A 470 18.03 -18.37 -3.04
CA GLY A 470 16.79 -17.66 -2.75
C GLY A 470 16.34 -17.77 -1.29
N LEU A 471 16.45 -18.95 -0.68
CA LEU A 471 16.10 -19.16 0.73
C LEU A 471 17.11 -18.51 1.69
N ASP A 472 18.38 -18.48 1.34
CA ASP A 472 19.42 -17.82 2.13
C ASP A 472 19.28 -16.30 2.06
N SER A 473 18.89 -15.77 0.89
CA SER A 473 18.50 -14.36 0.74
C SER A 473 17.29 -14.02 1.61
N PHE A 474 16.26 -14.88 1.61
CA PHE A 474 15.07 -14.72 2.44
C PHE A 474 15.45 -14.69 3.93
N GLU A 475 16.28 -15.64 4.38
CA GLU A 475 16.76 -15.69 5.76
C GLU A 475 17.53 -14.43 6.13
N LYS A 476 18.44 -13.97 5.27
CA LYS A 476 19.22 -12.77 5.50
C LYS A 476 18.33 -11.53 5.67
N MET A 477 17.38 -11.33 4.76
CA MET A 477 16.43 -10.20 4.79
C MET A 477 15.53 -10.22 6.03
N THR A 478 15.23 -11.41 6.55
CA THR A 478 14.29 -11.61 7.66
C THR A 478 14.97 -11.91 8.99
N SER A 479 16.31 -11.83 9.05
CA SER A 479 17.12 -12.16 10.22
C SER A 479 16.82 -11.30 11.44
N SER A 480 16.47 -10.03 11.23
CA SER A 480 15.98 -9.13 12.28
C SER A 480 14.55 -9.41 12.71
N SER A 481 13.76 -10.14 11.91
CA SER A 481 12.33 -10.30 12.15
C SER A 481 12.05 -11.24 13.33
N PHE A 482 11.25 -10.76 14.29
CA PHE A 482 10.75 -11.53 15.43
C PHE A 482 9.43 -12.26 15.10
N ASN A 483 8.93 -12.14 13.86
CA ASN A 483 7.67 -12.75 13.46
C ASN A 483 7.88 -14.24 13.20
N TRP A 484 7.18 -15.08 13.97
CA TRP A 484 7.25 -16.52 13.76
C TRP A 484 6.70 -16.95 12.42
N ASP A 485 5.72 -16.26 11.85
CA ASP A 485 5.18 -16.65 10.55
C ASP A 485 6.25 -16.59 9.46
N THR A 486 7.12 -15.57 9.51
CA THR A 486 8.25 -15.43 8.59
C THR A 486 9.28 -16.54 8.79
N LYS A 487 9.66 -16.83 10.04
CA LYS A 487 10.59 -17.92 10.38
C LYS A 487 10.02 -19.30 10.04
N ALA A 488 8.76 -19.54 10.39
CA ALA A 488 8.04 -20.77 10.09
C ALA A 488 7.87 -20.96 8.59
N SER A 489 7.59 -19.87 7.85
CA SER A 489 7.60 -19.86 6.38
C SER A 489 8.94 -20.31 5.81
N LEU A 490 10.05 -19.76 6.31
CA LEU A 490 11.40 -20.17 5.88
C LEU A 490 11.68 -21.65 6.19
N LEU A 491 11.39 -22.10 7.41
CA LEU A 491 11.59 -23.51 7.82
C LEU A 491 10.71 -24.47 7.01
N ALA A 492 9.44 -24.14 6.81
CA ALA A 492 8.52 -24.92 6.00
C ALA A 492 9.03 -25.04 4.56
N ARG A 493 9.58 -23.96 3.98
CA ARG A 493 10.11 -23.98 2.61
C ARG A 493 11.41 -24.75 2.47
N ARG A 494 12.32 -24.65 3.45
CA ARG A 494 13.50 -25.53 3.52
C ARG A 494 13.09 -27.01 3.63
N ARG A 495 12.06 -27.30 4.42
CA ARG A 495 11.51 -28.66 4.55
C ARG A 495 10.86 -29.15 3.26
N LEU A 496 10.10 -28.29 2.57
CA LEU A 496 9.49 -28.60 1.28
C LEU A 496 10.56 -28.92 0.24
N MET A 497 11.61 -28.09 0.15
CA MET A 497 12.74 -28.35 -0.72
C MET A 497 13.41 -29.68 -0.39
N ALA A 498 13.72 -29.95 0.89
CA ALA A 498 14.33 -31.23 1.29
C ALA A 498 13.47 -32.44 0.91
N LEU A 499 12.15 -32.36 1.09
CA LEU A 499 11.21 -33.41 0.70
C LEU A 499 11.24 -33.68 -0.81
N GLU A 500 11.26 -32.64 -1.64
CA GLU A 500 11.31 -32.82 -3.09
C GLU A 500 12.68 -33.37 -3.56
N GLU A 501 13.78 -32.99 -2.89
CA GLU A 501 15.13 -33.51 -3.16
C GLU A 501 15.26 -35.01 -2.87
N GLU A 502 14.50 -35.56 -1.91
CA GLU A 502 14.42 -37.02 -1.69
C GLU A 502 13.91 -37.78 -2.92
N SER A 503 13.17 -37.09 -3.80
CA SER A 503 12.63 -37.67 -5.04
C SER A 503 13.53 -37.43 -6.26
N ARG A 504 14.72 -36.81 -6.09
CA ARG A 504 15.63 -36.54 -7.21
C ARG A 504 16.13 -37.85 -7.81
N ASP A 505 15.92 -38.00 -9.12
CA ASP A 505 16.28 -39.21 -9.85
C ASP A 505 17.78 -39.28 -10.20
N THR A 506 18.18 -40.38 -10.84
CA THR A 506 19.57 -40.62 -11.27
C THR A 506 20.06 -39.64 -12.34
N THR A 507 19.15 -38.95 -13.04
CA THR A 507 19.49 -37.90 -14.01
C THR A 507 19.71 -36.54 -13.33
N GLY A 508 19.51 -36.49 -12.00
CA GLY A 508 19.60 -35.29 -11.22
C GLY A 508 18.38 -34.38 -11.39
N GLN A 509 17.22 -34.90 -11.78
CA GLN A 509 15.98 -34.14 -11.94
C GLN A 509 14.92 -34.56 -10.92
N ILE A 510 14.03 -33.63 -10.54
CA ILE A 510 12.89 -33.95 -9.66
C ILE A 510 11.68 -34.24 -10.55
N PRO A 511 11.15 -35.47 -10.58
CA PRO A 511 10.00 -35.83 -11.42
C PRO A 511 8.71 -35.17 -10.92
N ALA A 512 7.68 -35.09 -11.78
CA ALA A 512 6.38 -34.51 -11.43
C ALA A 512 5.71 -35.19 -10.22
N SER A 513 5.90 -36.50 -10.05
CA SER A 513 5.42 -37.26 -8.89
C SER A 513 6.12 -36.91 -7.58
N GLY A 514 7.32 -36.31 -7.65
CA GLY A 514 8.10 -35.84 -6.51
C GLY A 514 7.84 -34.37 -6.14
N ARG A 515 6.91 -33.69 -6.83
CA ARG A 515 6.59 -32.27 -6.59
C ARG A 515 5.49 -32.11 -5.55
N TYR A 516 5.66 -31.14 -4.66
CA TYR A 516 4.73 -30.84 -3.57
C TYR A 516 4.43 -29.35 -3.45
N GLN A 517 3.25 -29.02 -2.91
CA GLN A 517 2.85 -27.65 -2.59
C GLN A 517 2.51 -27.53 -1.11
N TRP A 518 2.83 -26.39 -0.51
CA TRP A 518 2.41 -26.06 0.85
C TRP A 518 0.97 -25.55 0.87
N THR A 519 0.06 -26.35 1.44
CA THR A 519 -1.39 -26.13 1.33
C THR A 519 -2.05 -25.77 2.66
N SER A 520 -1.42 -26.09 3.79
CA SER A 520 -1.99 -25.80 5.10
C SER A 520 -0.93 -25.55 6.16
N ALA A 521 -1.23 -24.64 7.08
CA ALA A 521 -0.49 -24.40 8.31
C ALA A 521 -1.48 -24.10 9.44
N SER A 522 -1.31 -24.76 10.59
CA SER A 522 -2.17 -24.57 11.75
C SER A 522 -1.39 -24.71 13.05
N TRP A 523 -1.50 -23.70 13.91
CA TRP A 523 -0.96 -23.75 15.26
C TRP A 523 -1.86 -24.62 16.15
N ASN A 524 -1.25 -25.33 17.10
CA ASN A 524 -2.00 -25.92 18.21
C ASN A 524 -2.48 -24.84 19.20
N ALA A 525 -3.41 -25.20 20.09
CA ALA A 525 -4.10 -24.25 20.96
C ALA A 525 -3.18 -23.47 21.91
N ASP A 526 -2.05 -24.06 22.30
CA ASP A 526 -1.03 -23.48 23.18
C ASP A 526 0.15 -22.85 22.42
N TYR A 527 0.08 -22.77 21.08
CA TYR A 527 1.14 -22.23 20.21
C TYR A 527 2.52 -22.89 20.43
N SER A 528 2.57 -24.15 20.90
CA SER A 528 3.82 -24.89 21.10
C SER A 528 4.32 -25.59 19.84
N SER A 529 3.45 -25.85 18.86
CA SER A 529 3.83 -26.46 17.58
C SER A 529 2.94 -26.01 16.42
N LEU A 530 3.57 -25.83 15.26
CA LEU A 530 2.91 -25.55 14.00
C LEU A 530 2.84 -26.83 13.16
N SER A 531 1.63 -27.28 12.84
CA SER A 531 1.40 -28.37 11.89
C SER A 531 1.33 -27.83 10.48
N ILE A 532 2.19 -28.33 9.59
CA ILE A 532 2.21 -27.98 8.16
C ILE A 532 1.87 -29.20 7.30
N VAL A 533 1.19 -28.95 6.18
CA VAL A 533 0.76 -29.99 5.22
C VAL A 533 1.31 -29.67 3.83
N PHE A 534 1.97 -30.66 3.23
CA PHE A 534 2.38 -30.64 1.84
C PHE A 534 1.53 -31.62 1.03
N THR A 535 0.96 -31.13 -0.06
CA THR A 535 0.12 -31.91 -0.97
C THR A 535 0.87 -32.14 -2.28
N PRO A 536 0.88 -33.37 -2.83
CA PRO A 536 1.45 -33.63 -4.15
C PRO A 536 0.82 -32.77 -5.25
N VAL A 537 1.64 -32.29 -6.19
CA VAL A 537 1.18 -31.55 -7.37
C VAL A 537 0.41 -32.46 -8.31
N ALA A 538 0.98 -33.62 -8.63
CA ALA A 538 0.35 -34.66 -9.44
C ALA A 538 -0.35 -35.69 -8.55
N SER A 539 -1.50 -36.18 -9.01
CA SER A 539 -2.14 -37.35 -8.39
C SER A 539 -1.35 -38.62 -8.71
N ASP A 540 -1.35 -39.60 -7.79
CA ASP A 540 -0.75 -40.90 -8.09
C ASP A 540 -1.55 -41.67 -9.16
N HIS A 541 -1.04 -42.81 -9.61
CA HIS A 541 -1.70 -43.66 -10.61
C HIS A 541 -3.11 -44.16 -10.18
N ALA A 542 -3.45 -44.07 -8.89
CA ALA A 542 -4.76 -44.41 -8.33
C ALA A 542 -5.65 -43.16 -8.09
N GLY A 543 -5.20 -41.96 -8.46
CA GLY A 543 -5.91 -40.71 -8.24
C GLY A 543 -5.83 -40.18 -6.80
N ILE A 544 -5.06 -40.82 -5.91
CA ILE A 544 -4.92 -40.46 -4.50
C ILE A 544 -3.77 -39.46 -4.34
N ARG A 545 -4.02 -38.36 -3.64
CA ARG A 545 -2.97 -37.40 -3.24
C ARG A 545 -2.56 -37.69 -1.80
N LYS A 546 -1.47 -38.42 -1.60
CA LYS A 546 -0.94 -38.71 -0.26
C LYS A 546 -0.24 -37.48 0.33
N GLU A 547 -0.93 -36.79 1.22
CA GLU A 547 -0.39 -35.64 1.95
C GLU A 547 0.79 -36.04 2.85
N LYS A 548 1.76 -35.13 2.99
CA LYS A 548 2.84 -35.22 3.97
C LYS A 548 2.63 -34.17 5.04
N ARG A 549 2.71 -34.58 6.31
CA ARG A 549 2.50 -33.71 7.46
C ARG A 549 3.78 -33.60 8.27
N PHE A 550 4.15 -32.38 8.64
CA PHE A 550 5.30 -32.10 9.49
C PHE A 550 4.90 -31.18 10.63
N LYS A 551 5.66 -31.23 11.72
CA LYS A 551 5.52 -30.31 12.85
C LYS A 551 6.79 -29.48 12.95
N ILE A 552 6.63 -28.17 13.05
CA ILE A 552 7.69 -27.23 13.44
C ILE A 552 7.46 -26.92 14.91
N LEU A 553 8.46 -27.15 15.76
CA LEU A 553 8.34 -26.86 17.18
C LEU A 553 8.61 -25.37 17.42
N ARG A 554 7.94 -24.79 18.42
CA ARG A 554 8.19 -23.41 18.83
C ARG A 554 9.67 -23.17 19.18
N ALA A 555 10.32 -24.13 19.84
CA ALA A 555 11.73 -24.04 20.19
C ALA A 555 12.62 -23.78 18.96
N ASP A 556 12.28 -24.40 17.82
CA ASP A 556 13.02 -24.23 16.55
C ASP A 556 12.92 -22.80 15.99
N LEU A 557 11.89 -22.04 16.39
CA LEU A 557 11.65 -20.65 15.99
C LEU A 557 12.29 -19.65 16.96
N GLU A 558 12.49 -20.07 18.21
CA GLU A 558 13.05 -19.26 19.31
C GLU A 558 14.56 -19.38 19.44
N MET A 559 15.21 -20.40 18.84
CA MET A 559 16.67 -20.48 18.80
C MET A 559 17.25 -19.25 18.09
N GLN A 560 17.67 -18.26 18.88
CA GLN A 560 18.65 -17.28 18.45
C GLN A 560 19.97 -18.04 18.25
N LYS A 561 20.65 -17.82 17.11
CA LYS A 561 22.05 -18.21 17.00
C LYS A 561 22.78 -17.53 18.16
N GLU A 562 23.26 -18.32 19.12
CA GLU A 562 24.25 -17.89 20.11
C GLU A 562 25.50 -17.33 19.41
#